data_AF-A0A7C4H516-F1
#
_entry.id   AF-A0A7C4H516-F1
#
_cell.length_a   1.000
_cell.length_b   1.000
_cell.length_c   1.000
_cell.angle_alpha   90.00
_cell.angle_beta   90.00
_cell.angle_gamma   90.00
#
_symmetry.space_group_name_H-M   'P 1'
#
loop_
_entity.id
_entity.type
_entity.pdbx_description
1 polymer ?
#
loop_
_entity_poly.entity_id
_entity_poly.type
_entity_poly.pdbx_seq_one_letter_code
_entity_poly.pdbx_strand_id
1 'polypeptide(L)'
;MKRKLIQFKRIIKALLFITVKRGLSYVLKYIVLRLRRQPIDVFFELSFLFFNKRGIEIGGPSRIFLPRGFFPVIEVAKEVDNVNYKEITIWGCSKSPFHRKTIVCEATCLGEYVKDEEYDFLITSNVIEHLANPLKALLQ
;
A
#
# COMPACT_ATOMS: atom_id res chain seq x y z
N MET A 1 -1.95 -14.28 18.51
CA MET A 1 -1.90 -15.69 18.07
C MET A 1 -3.13 -16.15 17.26
N LYS A 2 -4.37 -15.92 17.72
CA LYS A 2 -5.61 -16.42 17.08
C LYS A 2 -5.83 -15.96 15.62
N ARG A 3 -5.50 -14.71 15.25
CA ARG A 3 -5.67 -14.18 13.88
C ARG A 3 -4.81 -14.88 12.81
N LYS A 4 -3.54 -15.19 13.13
CA LYS A 4 -2.65 -15.93 12.22
C LYS A 4 -3.17 -17.34 11.93
N LEU A 5 -3.73 -18.01 12.93
CA LEU A 5 -4.30 -19.36 12.81
C LEU A 5 -5.55 -19.39 11.91
N ILE A 6 -6.41 -18.37 12.02
CA ILE A 6 -7.62 -18.23 11.18
C ILE A 6 -7.23 -17.98 9.71
N GLN A 7 -6.24 -17.12 9.49
CA GLN A 7 -5.75 -16.82 8.14
C GLN A 7 -5.09 -18.05 7.50
N PHE A 8 -4.35 -18.83 8.28
CA PHE A 8 -3.72 -20.08 7.85
C PHE A 8 -4.76 -21.14 7.46
N LYS A 9 -5.81 -21.34 8.28
CA LYS A 9 -6.93 -22.25 7.96
C LYS A 9 -7.66 -21.86 6.66
N ARG A 10 -7.83 -20.56 6.39
CA ARG A 10 -8.43 -20.08 5.14
C ARG A 10 -7.56 -20.37 3.92
N ILE A 11 -6.23 -20.23 4.05
CA ILE A 11 -5.28 -20.54 2.98
C ILE A 11 -5.29 -22.04 2.67
N ILE A 12 -5.25 -22.91 3.70
CA ILE A 12 -5.33 -24.36 3.52
C ILE A 12 -6.64 -24.76 2.82
N LYS A 13 -7.78 -24.21 3.28
CA LYS A 13 -9.09 -24.54 2.69
C LYS A 13 -9.19 -24.10 1.23
N ALA A 14 -8.63 -22.94 0.88
CA ALA A 14 -8.55 -22.46 -0.50
C ALA A 14 -7.63 -23.33 -1.37
N LEU A 15 -6.46 -23.74 -0.84
CA LEU A 15 -5.56 -24.64 -1.54
C LEU A 15 -6.22 -26.00 -1.80
N LEU A 16 -6.83 -26.61 -0.78
CA LEU A 16 -7.57 -27.88 -0.90
C LEU A 16 -8.69 -27.80 -1.93
N PHE A 17 -9.48 -26.72 -1.92
CA PHE A 17 -10.54 -26.50 -2.89
C PHE A 17 -10.01 -26.40 -4.32
N ILE A 18 -8.90 -25.68 -4.53
CA ILE A 18 -8.25 -25.55 -5.83
C ILE A 18 -7.67 -26.88 -6.30
N THR A 19 -7.05 -27.66 -5.40
CA THR A 19 -6.50 -28.99 -5.72
C THR A 19 -7.58 -29.93 -6.22
N VAL A 20 -8.72 -29.98 -5.52
CA VAL A 20 -9.84 -30.88 -5.86
C VAL A 20 -10.52 -30.49 -7.18
N LYS A 21 -10.60 -29.19 -7.51
CA LYS A 21 -11.31 -28.70 -8.70
C LYS A 21 -10.45 -28.57 -9.96
N ARG A 22 -9.14 -28.33 -9.83
CA ARG A 22 -8.26 -27.92 -10.94
C ARG A 22 -6.91 -28.66 -10.99
N GLY A 23 -6.66 -29.55 -10.04
CA GLY A 23 -5.44 -30.37 -9.98
C GLY A 23 -4.21 -29.64 -9.41
N LEU A 24 -3.16 -30.43 -9.16
CA LEU A 24 -1.93 -29.99 -8.49
C LEU A 24 -1.16 -28.92 -9.28
N SER A 25 -1.21 -28.98 -10.62
CA SER A 25 -0.56 -28.01 -11.52
C SER A 25 -1.13 -26.60 -11.34
N TYR A 26 -2.44 -26.48 -11.09
CA TYR A 26 -3.09 -25.19 -10.85
C TYR A 26 -2.75 -24.63 -9.46
N VAL A 27 -2.55 -25.50 -8.46
CA VAL A 27 -2.09 -25.10 -7.12
C VAL A 27 -0.66 -24.55 -7.20
N LEU A 28 0.23 -25.25 -7.90
CA LEU A 28 1.59 -24.78 -8.17
C LEU A 28 1.57 -23.44 -8.92
N LYS A 29 0.77 -23.31 -9.99
CA LYS A 29 0.59 -22.05 -10.71
C LYS A 29 0.04 -20.93 -9.80
N TYR A 30 -0.94 -21.22 -8.96
CA TYR A 30 -1.51 -20.26 -8.01
C TYR A 30 -0.48 -19.81 -6.97
N ILE A 31 0.31 -20.74 -6.42
CA ILE A 31 1.41 -20.45 -5.50
C ILE A 31 2.47 -19.60 -6.19
N VAL A 32 2.89 -19.97 -7.39
CA VAL A 32 3.86 -19.20 -8.19
C VAL A 32 3.35 -17.80 -8.50
N LEU A 33 2.10 -17.63 -8.94
CA LEU A 33 1.49 -16.32 -9.20
C LEU A 33 1.32 -15.49 -7.93
N ARG A 34 1.06 -16.14 -6.80
CA ARG A 34 0.94 -15.48 -5.49
C ARG A 34 2.30 -15.06 -4.92
N LEU A 35 3.38 -15.78 -5.29
CA LEU A 35 4.76 -15.47 -4.93
C LEU A 35 5.44 -14.51 -5.91
N ARG A 36 5.07 -14.55 -7.20
CA ARG A 36 5.52 -13.64 -8.27
C ARG A 36 4.54 -12.48 -8.47
N ARG A 37 4.28 -11.72 -7.41
CA ARG A 37 3.80 -10.35 -7.64
C ARG A 37 4.99 -9.54 -8.11
N GLN A 38 5.18 -9.53 -9.43
CA GLN A 38 6.16 -8.65 -10.03
C GLN A 38 5.58 -7.23 -10.08
N PRO A 39 6.43 -6.21 -9.93
CA PRO A 39 6.06 -4.84 -10.27
C PRO A 39 5.46 -4.84 -11.68
N ILE A 40 4.50 -3.95 -11.93
CA ILE A 40 4.03 -3.70 -13.28
C ILE A 40 5.23 -3.24 -14.12
N ASP A 41 5.38 -3.72 -15.35
CA ASP A 41 6.57 -3.45 -16.19
C ASP A 41 6.91 -1.95 -16.27
N VAL A 42 5.87 -1.11 -16.39
CA VAL A 42 5.96 0.35 -16.42
C VAL A 42 6.60 0.95 -15.15
N PHE A 43 6.55 0.27 -14.00
CA PHE A 43 7.21 0.75 -12.78
C PHE A 43 8.72 0.90 -12.99
N PHE A 44 9.37 -0.01 -13.72
CA PHE A 44 10.80 0.09 -13.96
C PHE A 44 11.14 1.35 -14.75
N GLU A 45 10.34 1.66 -15.77
CA GLU A 45 10.47 2.87 -16.59
C GLU A 45 10.22 4.15 -15.78
N LEU A 46 9.28 4.13 -14.82
CA LEU A 46 8.92 5.29 -14.00
C LEU A 46 9.73 5.40 -12.70
N SER A 47 10.50 4.38 -12.33
CA SER A 47 11.17 4.30 -11.01
C SER A 47 12.11 5.47 -10.74
N PHE A 48 12.74 6.02 -11.79
CA PHE A 48 13.62 7.20 -11.69
C PHE A 48 12.88 8.46 -11.19
N LEU A 49 11.56 8.56 -11.38
CA LEU A 49 10.76 9.68 -10.87
C LEU A 49 10.72 9.71 -9.34
N PHE A 50 10.94 8.56 -8.70
CA PHE A 50 10.89 8.38 -7.25
C PHE A 50 12.27 8.14 -6.63
N PHE A 51 13.27 7.78 -7.43
CA PHE A 51 14.60 7.38 -6.96
C PHE A 51 15.25 8.48 -6.11
N ASN A 52 15.65 8.13 -4.89
CA ASN A 52 16.27 9.04 -3.92
C ASN A 52 15.46 10.31 -3.60
N LYS A 53 14.15 10.29 -3.83
CA LYS A 53 13.23 11.40 -3.52
C LYS A 53 12.45 11.17 -2.24
N ARG A 54 11.93 12.25 -1.66
CA ARG A 54 11.05 12.25 -0.49
C ARG A 54 9.60 12.22 -0.92
N GLY A 55 8.85 11.25 -0.41
CA GLY A 55 7.43 11.07 -0.74
C GLY A 55 6.50 11.19 0.45
N ILE A 56 5.23 11.42 0.14
CA ILE A 56 4.14 11.28 1.10
C ILE A 56 3.07 10.32 0.54
N GLU A 57 2.65 9.36 1.36
CA GLU A 57 1.51 8.48 1.09
C GLU A 57 0.28 9.00 1.85
N ILE A 58 -0.78 9.37 1.12
CA ILE A 58 -2.07 9.71 1.71
C ILE A 58 -2.96 8.46 1.76
N GLY A 59 -3.45 8.12 2.96
CA GLY A 59 -4.37 7.00 3.26
C GLY A 59 -3.69 5.66 3.52
N GLY A 60 -2.36 5.65 3.61
CA GLY A 60 -1.57 4.43 3.73
C GLY A 60 -1.56 3.79 5.12
N PRO A 61 -0.88 2.65 5.28
CA PRO A 61 0.01 2.03 4.31
C PRO A 61 -0.72 1.15 3.28
N SER A 62 -0.52 1.42 2.00
CA SER A 62 -1.16 0.68 0.90
C SER A 62 -0.25 -0.42 0.37
N ARG A 63 -0.76 -1.65 0.33
CA ARG A 63 -0.01 -2.84 -0.14
C ARG A 63 0.52 -2.74 -1.57
N ILE A 64 -0.02 -1.82 -2.37
CA ILE A 64 0.44 -1.58 -3.75
C ILE A 64 1.82 -0.91 -3.80
N PHE A 65 2.12 -0.04 -2.83
CA PHE A 65 3.36 0.75 -2.76
C PHE A 65 4.46 0.14 -1.90
N LEU A 66 4.09 -0.83 -1.04
CA LEU A 66 5.03 -1.58 -0.21
C LEU A 66 5.94 -2.50 -1.05
N PRO A 67 7.06 -2.99 -0.48
CA PRO A 67 7.87 -4.04 -1.07
C PRO A 67 7.06 -5.23 -1.57
N ARG A 68 7.38 -5.72 -2.78
CA ARG A 68 6.63 -6.78 -3.48
C ARG A 68 5.18 -6.41 -3.82
N GLY A 69 4.86 -5.12 -3.79
CA GLY A 69 3.63 -4.54 -4.32
C GLY A 69 3.64 -4.48 -5.86
N PHE A 70 2.55 -4.01 -6.45
CA PHE A 70 2.48 -3.84 -7.91
C PHE A 70 3.23 -2.58 -8.38
N PHE A 71 3.43 -1.60 -7.50
CA PHE A 71 4.10 -0.35 -7.81
C PHE A 71 4.97 0.06 -6.61
N PRO A 72 6.07 -0.66 -6.33
CA PRO A 72 6.78 -0.62 -5.04
C PRO A 72 7.66 0.64 -4.88
N VAL A 73 7.05 1.82 -4.88
CA VAL A 73 7.72 3.14 -4.78
C VAL A 73 8.56 3.25 -3.52
N ILE A 74 8.12 2.65 -2.41
CA ILE A 74 8.84 2.73 -1.14
C ILE A 74 10.20 2.02 -1.20
N GLU A 75 10.40 1.05 -2.11
CA GLU A 75 11.71 0.39 -2.29
C GLU A 75 12.76 1.27 -2.99
N VAL A 76 12.32 2.28 -3.76
CA VAL A 76 13.22 3.13 -4.58
C VAL A 76 13.34 4.56 -4.05
N ALA A 77 12.35 5.03 -3.30
CA ALA A 77 12.35 6.34 -2.68
C ALA A 77 13.39 6.44 -1.55
N LYS A 78 13.86 7.66 -1.25
CA LYS A 78 14.76 7.90 -0.12
C LYS A 78 14.02 7.67 1.20
N GLU A 79 12.83 8.25 1.31
CA GLU A 79 11.94 8.08 2.45
C GLU A 79 10.51 8.43 2.02
N VAL A 80 9.54 7.76 2.65
CA VAL A 80 8.12 8.03 2.45
C VAL A 80 7.47 8.18 3.82
N ASP A 81 6.77 9.28 4.00
CA ASP A 81 5.92 9.51 5.17
C ASP A 81 4.50 9.04 4.89
N ASN A 82 3.81 8.53 5.91
CA ASN A 82 2.42 8.11 5.79
C ASN A 82 1.49 9.12 6.44
N VAL A 83 0.34 9.37 5.83
CA VAL A 83 -0.78 10.13 6.40
C VAL A 83 -2.00 9.23 6.45
N ASN A 84 -2.65 9.14 7.60
CA ASN A 84 -3.94 8.46 7.71
C ASN A 84 -4.84 9.16 8.74
N TYR A 85 -6.16 9.08 8.57
CA TYR A 85 -7.12 9.78 9.43
C TYR A 85 -7.18 9.25 10.87
N LYS A 86 -6.71 8.02 11.11
CA LYS A 86 -6.59 7.39 12.44
C LYS A 86 -5.37 6.48 12.49
N GLU A 87 -4.86 6.17 13.68
CA GLU A 87 -3.81 5.16 13.85
C GLU A 87 -4.29 3.73 13.55
N ILE A 88 -5.55 3.43 13.88
CA ILE A 88 -6.19 2.14 13.65
C ILE A 88 -7.47 2.40 12.86
N THR A 89 -7.54 1.80 11.68
CA THR A 89 -8.70 1.84 10.79
C THR A 89 -9.33 0.46 10.68
N ILE A 90 -10.48 0.36 10.02
CA ILE A 90 -11.07 -0.95 9.69
C ILE A 90 -10.18 -1.76 8.74
N TRP A 91 -9.28 -1.10 8.01
CA TRP A 91 -8.38 -1.69 7.03
C TRP A 91 -7.05 -2.15 7.63
N GLY A 92 -6.63 -1.56 8.75
CA GLY A 92 -5.40 -1.94 9.44
C GLY A 92 -4.83 -0.89 10.36
N CYS A 93 -3.53 -1.02 10.62
CA CYS A 93 -2.75 -0.06 11.40
C CYS A 93 -2.00 0.87 10.44
N SER A 94 -2.00 2.15 10.76
CA SER A 94 -1.37 3.20 9.97
C SER A 94 0.16 3.24 10.18
N LYS A 95 0.64 2.65 11.29
CA LYS A 95 2.08 2.47 11.51
C LYS A 95 2.60 1.32 10.66
N SER A 96 3.60 1.63 9.85
CA SER A 96 4.27 0.69 8.96
C SER A 96 5.78 0.80 9.13
N PRO A 97 6.52 -0.31 9.19
CA PRO A 97 7.98 -0.28 9.27
C PRO A 97 8.64 0.25 7.99
N PHE A 98 7.88 0.40 6.90
CA PHE A 98 8.37 0.88 5.62
C PHE A 98 8.29 2.40 5.47
N HIS A 99 7.54 3.07 6.35
CA HIS A 99 7.42 4.53 6.34
C HIS A 99 8.33 5.13 7.41
N ARG A 100 8.86 6.32 7.13
CA ARG A 100 9.73 7.04 8.07
C ARG A 100 8.93 7.61 9.24
N LYS A 101 7.83 8.32 8.97
CA LYS A 101 6.89 8.81 9.99
C LYS A 101 5.44 8.49 9.61
N THR A 102 4.55 8.52 10.59
CA THR A 102 3.10 8.44 10.38
C THR A 102 2.44 9.66 11.01
N ILE A 103 1.78 10.46 10.17
CA ILE A 103 0.98 11.61 10.56
C ILE A 103 -0.48 11.15 10.67
N VAL A 104 -1.14 11.50 11.77
CA VAL A 104 -2.56 11.23 11.95
C VAL A 104 -3.34 12.52 11.70
N CYS A 105 -3.84 12.68 10.48
CA CYS A 105 -4.69 13.80 10.09
C CYS A 105 -5.63 13.40 8.94
N GLU A 106 -6.72 14.15 8.77
CA GLU A 106 -7.59 13.99 7.61
C GLU A 106 -6.97 14.65 6.38
N ALA A 107 -7.15 14.05 5.20
CA ALA A 107 -6.58 14.57 3.95
C ALA A 107 -7.03 16.00 3.60
N THR A 108 -8.18 16.46 4.10
CA THR A 108 -8.65 17.84 3.86
C THR A 108 -8.04 18.88 4.82
N CYS A 109 -7.19 18.46 5.75
CA CYS A 109 -6.48 19.33 6.71
C CYS A 109 -4.96 19.12 6.65
N LEU A 110 -4.42 18.66 5.52
CA LEU A 110 -3.01 18.30 5.39
C LEU A 110 -2.08 19.49 5.62
N GLY A 111 -2.47 20.69 5.16
CA GLY A 111 -1.66 21.92 5.26
C GLY A 111 -1.39 22.39 6.70
N GLU A 112 -2.10 21.85 7.69
CA GLU A 112 -1.81 22.12 9.13
C GLU A 112 -0.61 21.32 9.65
N TYR A 113 -0.25 20.22 8.98
CA TYR A 113 0.75 19.24 9.45
C TYR A 113 1.96 19.13 8.53
N VAL A 114 1.81 19.52 7.29
CA VAL A 114 2.80 19.40 6.22
C VAL A 114 3.06 20.78 5.66
N LYS A 115 4.33 21.10 5.41
CA LYS A 115 4.69 22.36 4.75
C LYS A 115 4.55 22.21 3.24
N ASP A 116 4.18 23.30 2.59
CA ASP A 116 4.24 23.42 1.14
C ASP A 116 5.63 23.02 0.63
N GLU A 117 5.67 22.29 -0.48
CA GLU A 117 6.89 21.84 -1.15
C GLU A 117 7.83 20.96 -0.27
N GLU A 118 7.35 20.37 0.84
CA GLU A 118 8.16 19.47 1.69
C GLU A 118 8.50 18.14 0.99
N TYR A 119 7.68 17.72 0.03
CA TYR A 119 7.76 16.42 -0.62
C TYR A 119 7.93 16.56 -2.14
N ASP A 120 8.77 15.71 -2.72
CA ASP A 120 9.04 15.66 -4.16
C ASP A 120 7.93 14.93 -4.93
N PHE A 121 7.16 14.07 -4.26
CA PHE A 121 6.06 13.33 -4.85
C PHE A 121 4.97 12.95 -3.83
N LEU A 122 3.75 12.75 -4.35
CA LEU A 122 2.60 12.27 -3.61
C LEU A 122 2.09 10.97 -4.25
N ILE A 123 1.75 10.00 -3.41
CA ILE A 123 1.07 8.76 -3.80
C ILE A 123 -0.16 8.54 -2.93
N THR A 124 -1.21 7.96 -3.51
CA THR A 124 -2.42 7.59 -2.77
C THR A 124 -3.10 6.39 -3.42
N SER A 125 -3.78 5.57 -2.62
CA SER A 125 -4.58 4.44 -3.11
C SER A 125 -5.99 4.57 -2.55
N ASN A 126 -6.94 4.85 -3.43
CA ASN A 126 -8.36 4.84 -3.14
C ASN A 126 -8.82 5.82 -2.03
N VAL A 127 -8.12 6.94 -1.83
CA VAL A 127 -8.54 7.92 -0.81
C VAL A 127 -9.55 8.90 -1.37
N ILE A 128 -9.31 9.43 -2.57
CA ILE A 128 -10.04 10.58 -3.12
C ILE A 128 -11.55 10.29 -3.19
N GLU A 129 -11.94 9.09 -3.60
CA GLU A 129 -13.33 8.66 -3.69
C GLU A 129 -14.02 8.45 -2.32
N HIS A 130 -13.26 8.46 -1.23
CA HIS A 130 -13.76 8.29 0.13
C HIS A 130 -13.75 9.60 0.94
N LEU A 131 -13.32 10.71 0.32
CA LEU A 131 -13.36 12.02 0.95
C LEU A 131 -14.72 12.67 0.80
N ALA A 132 -15.20 13.30 1.88
CA ALA A 132 -16.42 14.11 1.84
C ALA A 132 -16.26 15.37 0.97
N ASN A 133 -15.03 15.91 0.90
CA ASN A 133 -14.71 17.07 0.07
C ASN A 133 -13.39 16.84 -0.71
N PRO A 134 -13.43 16.10 -1.83
CA PRO A 134 -12.24 15.78 -2.61
C PRO A 134 -11.59 17.03 -3.23
N LEU A 135 -12.37 18.05 -3.59
CA LEU A 135 -11.84 19.30 -4.13
C LEU A 135 -11.00 20.05 -3.10
N LYS A 136 -11.47 20.12 -1.85
CA LYS A 136 -10.68 20.72 -0.77
C LYS A 136 -9.37 19.96 -0.58
N ALA A 137 -9.39 18.63 -0.60
CA ALA A 137 -8.19 17.82 -0.42
C ALA A 137 -7.16 17.98 -1.54
N LEU A 138 -7.60 18.21 -2.79
CA LEU A 138 -6.69 18.48 -3.91
C LEU A 138 -6.03 19.87 -3.84
N LEU A 139 -6.60 20.78 -3.06
CA LEU A 139 -6.06 22.14 -2.83
C LEU A 139 -5.21 22.23 -1.56
N GLN A 140 -5.06 21.12 -0.81
CA GLN A 140 -4.19 21.06 0.36
C GLN A 140 -2.73 20.87 -0.02
#